data_AF-A0A0C3CC22-F1
#
_entry.id   AF-A0A0C3CC22-F1
#
_cell.length_a   1.000
_cell.length_b   1.000
_cell.length_c   1.000
_cell.angle_alpha   90.00
_cell.angle_beta   90.00
_cell.angle_gamma   90.00
#
_symmetry.space_group_name_H-M   'P 1'
#
loop_
_entity.id
_entity.type
_entity.pdbx_description
1 polymer ?
#
loop_
_entity_poly.entity_id
_entity_poly.type
_entity_poly.pdbx_seq_one_letter_code
_entity_poly.pdbx_strand_id
1 'polypeptide(L)'
;MYVLGVLLQDQKVVKRALTAFYGIGPVLAAKLCARFQIHDKCKVRQLTSTQVTGLASFLSAPLTSPPVPQNPLASHNYVPPKSGKPKIKAALAETAKTKTAFTSEGPSTGAPNPNASTNALVKLLKADPLRGIKVESELRRQVRANIAHQRMIGSYVGKRHAMGLPVRGQNTQSNARTARRLNRVDRFG
;
A
#
# COMPACT_ATOMS: atom_id res chain seq x y z
N MET A 1 3.64 -22.05 -3.00
CA MET A 1 4.45 -21.10 -3.82
C MET A 1 5.31 -20.20 -2.92
N TYR A 2 6.57 -19.89 -3.26
CA TYR A 2 7.42 -18.95 -2.49
C TYR A 2 7.44 -17.56 -3.12
N VAL A 3 7.25 -16.51 -2.32
CA VAL A 3 7.38 -15.11 -2.73
C VAL A 3 8.11 -14.36 -1.62
N LEU A 4 9.20 -13.65 -1.95
CA LEU A 4 10.06 -12.92 -1.00
C LEU A 4 10.51 -13.75 0.22
N GLY A 5 10.75 -15.05 0.03
CA GLY A 5 11.18 -15.96 1.10
C GLY A 5 10.05 -16.49 1.99
N VAL A 6 8.80 -16.08 1.78
CA VAL A 6 7.64 -16.61 2.51
C VAL A 6 6.91 -17.66 1.66
N LEU A 7 6.57 -18.79 2.27
CA LEU A 7 5.76 -19.82 1.64
C LEU A 7 4.27 -19.46 1.72
N LEU A 8 3.65 -19.22 0.57
CA LEU A 8 2.21 -19.08 0.42
C LEU A 8 1.60 -20.45 0.13
N GLN A 9 0.55 -20.77 0.87
CA GLN A 9 -0.20 -22.02 0.74
C GLN A 9 -1.12 -21.97 -0.49
N ASP A 10 -0.94 -22.92 -1.41
CA ASP A 10 -1.59 -22.89 -2.74
C ASP A 10 -3.11 -23.00 -2.68
N GLN A 11 -3.64 -23.65 -1.64
CA GLN A 11 -5.08 -23.86 -1.44
C GLN A 11 -5.80 -22.65 -0.86
N LYS A 12 -5.07 -21.71 -0.25
CA LYS A 12 -5.67 -20.52 0.35
C LYS A 12 -6.04 -19.50 -0.71
N VAL A 13 -7.06 -18.71 -0.42
CA VAL A 13 -7.43 -17.53 -1.22
C VAL A 13 -6.31 -16.50 -1.12
N VAL A 14 -5.95 -15.86 -2.24
CA VAL A 14 -4.80 -14.92 -2.33
C VAL A 14 -4.90 -13.84 -1.25
N LYS A 15 -6.07 -13.22 -1.06
CA LYS A 15 -6.33 -12.20 -0.04
C LYS A 15 -5.97 -12.63 1.39
N ARG A 16 -6.15 -13.91 1.72
CA ARG A 16 -5.80 -14.49 3.04
C ARG A 16 -4.37 -15.02 3.07
N ALA A 17 -3.84 -15.43 1.93
CA ALA A 17 -2.45 -15.85 1.83
C ALA A 17 -1.50 -14.65 2.00
N LEU A 18 -1.85 -13.48 1.45
CA LEU A 18 -1.04 -12.26 1.56
C LEU A 18 -0.89 -11.76 3.00
N THR A 19 -1.82 -12.09 3.92
CA THR A 19 -1.66 -11.72 5.33
C THR A 19 -0.61 -12.55 6.07
N ALA A 20 -0.02 -13.56 5.42
CA ALA A 20 1.16 -14.23 5.94
C ALA A 20 2.38 -13.30 5.94
N PHE A 21 2.42 -12.29 5.07
CA PHE A 21 3.51 -11.32 5.07
C PHE A 21 3.41 -10.35 6.24
N TYR A 22 4.50 -10.20 6.97
CA TYR A 22 4.60 -9.22 8.05
C TYR A 22 4.43 -7.80 7.50
N GLY A 23 3.44 -7.08 8.05
CA GLY A 23 3.06 -5.74 7.60
C GLY A 23 1.88 -5.71 6.62
N ILE A 24 1.44 -6.85 6.07
CA ILE A 24 0.27 -6.92 5.18
C ILE A 24 -0.96 -7.38 5.96
N GLY A 25 -1.89 -6.45 6.20
CA GLY A 25 -3.20 -6.75 6.79
C GLY A 25 -4.27 -7.07 5.74
N PRO A 26 -5.49 -7.46 6.16
CA PRO A 26 -6.59 -7.81 5.24
C PRO A 26 -7.00 -6.66 4.32
N VAL A 27 -6.93 -5.42 4.80
CA VAL A 27 -7.26 -4.21 4.01
C VAL A 27 -6.19 -3.95 2.94
N LEU A 28 -4.91 -4.09 3.29
CA LEU A 28 -3.81 -3.94 2.34
C LEU A 28 -3.81 -5.05 1.30
N ALA A 29 -4.05 -6.30 1.73
CA ALA A 29 -4.20 -7.43 0.83
C ALA A 29 -5.34 -7.21 -0.19
N ALA A 30 -6.49 -6.68 0.23
CA ALA A 30 -7.60 -6.36 -0.68
C ALA A 30 -7.19 -5.32 -1.73
N LYS A 31 -6.48 -4.27 -1.32
CA LYS A 31 -5.98 -3.22 -2.22
C LYS A 31 -4.93 -3.77 -3.20
N LEU A 32 -4.03 -4.64 -2.74
CA LEU A 32 -3.07 -5.32 -3.60
C LEU A 32 -3.77 -6.21 -4.64
N CYS A 33 -4.76 -7.00 -4.22
CA CYS A 33 -5.55 -7.80 -5.15
C CYS A 33 -6.24 -6.91 -6.20
N ALA A 34 -6.83 -5.79 -5.78
CA ALA A 34 -7.46 -4.85 -6.71
C ALA A 34 -6.46 -4.27 -7.72
N ARG A 35 -5.25 -3.90 -7.27
CA ARG A 35 -4.19 -3.35 -8.14
C ARG A 35 -3.76 -4.34 -9.22
N PHE A 36 -3.57 -5.61 -8.85
CA PHE A 36 -3.14 -6.67 -9.77
C PHE A 36 -4.31 -7.38 -10.47
N GLN A 37 -5.52 -6.84 -10.36
CA GLN A 37 -6.72 -7.39 -10.99
C GLN A 37 -6.98 -8.86 -10.60
N ILE A 38 -6.64 -9.22 -9.35
CA ILE A 38 -6.86 -10.55 -8.79
C ILE A 38 -8.26 -10.58 -8.18
N HIS A 39 -9.06 -11.53 -8.60
CA HIS A 39 -10.40 -11.73 -8.05
C HIS A 39 -10.36 -12.17 -6.58
N ASP A 40 -11.33 -11.71 -5.77
CA ASP A 40 -11.40 -11.93 -4.32
C ASP A 40 -11.45 -13.41 -3.90
N LYS A 41 -11.99 -14.31 -4.74
CA LYS A 41 -12.04 -15.77 -4.51
C LYS A 41 -10.89 -16.55 -5.17
N CYS A 42 -9.99 -15.86 -5.87
CA CYS A 42 -8.85 -16.50 -6.54
C CYS A 42 -7.96 -17.22 -5.52
N LYS A 43 -7.61 -18.48 -5.78
CA LYS A 43 -6.67 -19.25 -4.96
C LYS A 43 -5.23 -18.95 -5.40
N VAL A 44 -4.27 -19.12 -4.49
CA VAL A 44 -2.85 -18.90 -4.80
C VAL A 44 -2.37 -19.75 -5.98
N ARG A 45 -2.86 -21.00 -6.12
CA ARG A 45 -2.53 -21.84 -7.28
C ARG A 45 -2.99 -21.28 -8.63
N GLN A 46 -4.01 -20.41 -8.64
CA GLN A 46 -4.63 -19.88 -9.86
C GLN A 46 -3.97 -18.58 -10.34
N LEU A 47 -2.94 -18.09 -9.64
CA LEU A 47 -2.20 -16.90 -10.03
C LEU A 47 -1.40 -17.14 -11.31
N THR A 48 -1.49 -16.20 -12.24
CA THR A 48 -0.66 -16.19 -13.45
C THR A 48 0.76 -15.73 -13.13
N SER A 49 1.75 -16.17 -13.92
CA SER A 49 3.16 -15.79 -13.73
C SER A 49 3.36 -14.27 -13.76
N THR A 50 2.62 -13.55 -14.60
CA THR A 50 2.66 -12.08 -14.69
C THR A 50 2.15 -11.43 -13.41
N GLN A 51 1.06 -11.93 -12.82
CA GLN A 51 0.55 -11.46 -11.54
C GLN A 51 1.53 -11.77 -10.40
N VAL A 52 2.17 -12.93 -10.41
CA VAL A 52 3.18 -13.29 -9.40
C VAL A 52 4.40 -12.37 -9.49
N THR A 53 4.97 -12.18 -10.68
CA THR A 53 6.11 -11.29 -10.91
C THR A 53 5.76 -9.84 -10.61
N GLY A 54 4.56 -9.38 -10.98
CA GLY A 54 4.06 -8.04 -10.66
C GLY A 54 3.93 -7.83 -9.15
N LEU A 55 3.38 -8.80 -8.44
CA LEU A 55 3.24 -8.75 -6.98
C LEU A 55 4.59 -8.78 -6.28
N ALA A 56 5.51 -9.66 -6.70
CA ALA A 56 6.84 -9.77 -6.12
C ALA A 56 7.70 -8.51 -6.35
N SER A 57 7.69 -7.97 -7.58
CA SER A 57 8.42 -6.73 -7.89
C SER A 57 7.87 -5.54 -7.08
N PHE A 58 6.55 -5.46 -6.92
CA PHE A 58 5.92 -4.43 -6.10
C PHE A 58 6.26 -4.53 -4.62
N LEU A 59 6.19 -5.73 -4.03
CA LEU A 59 6.51 -5.92 -2.62
C LEU A 59 8.01 -5.70 -2.33
N SER A 60 8.88 -5.88 -3.31
CA SER A 60 10.32 -5.55 -3.21
C SER A 60 10.56 -4.04 -3.28
N ALA A 61 9.91 -3.34 -4.21
CA ALA A 61 10.12 -1.91 -4.45
C ALA A 61 8.79 -1.18 -4.77
N PRO A 62 7.98 -0.83 -3.75
CA PRO A 62 6.64 -0.25 -3.96
C PRO A 62 6.70 1.16 -4.56
N LEU A 63 7.81 1.87 -4.38
CA LEU A 63 8.03 3.23 -4.91
C LEU A 63 8.14 3.29 -6.44
N THR A 64 8.63 2.21 -7.04
CA THR A 64 8.96 2.08 -8.47
C THR A 64 7.74 1.70 -9.32
N SER A 65 6.65 1.24 -8.69
CA SER A 65 5.47 0.82 -9.42
C SER A 65 4.73 2.01 -10.06
N PRO A 66 4.29 1.90 -11.33
CA PRO A 66 3.53 2.96 -11.96
C PRO A 66 2.25 3.22 -11.16
N PRO A 67 1.90 4.50 -10.88
CA PRO A 67 0.65 4.82 -10.21
C PRO A 67 -0.52 4.37 -11.06
N VAL A 68 -1.61 3.95 -10.41
CA VAL A 68 -2.86 3.62 -11.11
C VAL A 68 -3.31 4.86 -11.89
N PRO A 69 -3.62 4.75 -13.20
CA PRO A 69 -4.11 5.88 -13.97
C PRO A 69 -5.41 6.39 -13.34
N GLN A 70 -5.40 7.66 -12.94
CA GLN A 70 -6.59 8.35 -12.46
C GLN A 70 -7.42 8.76 -13.67
N ASN A 71 -8.35 7.90 -14.09
CA ASN A 71 -9.33 8.32 -15.09
C ASN A 71 -10.26 9.33 -14.41
N PRO A 72 -10.52 10.51 -15.02
CA PRO A 72 -11.47 11.44 -14.45
C PRO A 72 -12.81 10.75 -14.25
N LEU A 73 -13.39 10.90 -13.07
CA LEU A 73 -14.78 10.49 -12.84
C LEU A 73 -15.65 11.18 -13.87
N ALA A 74 -16.70 10.48 -14.31
CA ALA A 74 -17.67 11.08 -15.21
C ALA A 74 -18.24 12.36 -14.56
N SER A 75 -18.44 13.41 -15.35
CA SER A 75 -19.00 14.66 -14.81
C SER A 75 -20.39 14.40 -14.21
N HIS A 76 -20.84 15.27 -13.29
CA HIS A 76 -22.16 15.13 -12.65
C HIS A 76 -23.30 14.99 -13.67
N ASN A 77 -23.15 15.63 -14.84
CA ASN A 77 -24.12 15.61 -15.94
C ASN A 77 -23.89 14.45 -16.93
N TYR A 78 -23.01 13.51 -16.64
CA TYR A 78 -22.70 12.41 -17.53
C TYR A 78 -23.84 11.37 -17.53
N VAL A 79 -24.55 11.31 -18.65
CA VAL A 79 -25.56 10.27 -18.90
C VAL A 79 -24.90 9.13 -19.70
N PRO A 80 -24.82 7.91 -19.15
CA PRO A 80 -24.23 6.79 -19.87
C PRO A 80 -25.05 6.48 -21.13
N PRO A 81 -24.38 6.09 -22.24
CA PRO A 81 -25.10 5.71 -23.46
C PRO A 81 -25.99 4.49 -23.20
N LYS A 82 -27.21 4.48 -23.76
CA LYS A 82 -28.11 3.32 -23.72
C LYS A 82 -27.39 2.09 -24.30
N SER A 83 -27.45 0.96 -23.59
CA SER A 83 -26.80 -0.29 -24.01
C SER A 83 -27.32 -0.71 -25.39
N GLY A 84 -26.43 -1.09 -26.31
CA GLY A 84 -26.79 -1.63 -27.62
C GLY A 84 -26.28 -0.89 -28.86
N LYS A 85 -25.71 0.32 -28.75
CA LYS A 85 -25.05 0.99 -29.90
C LYS A 85 -23.52 0.96 -29.75
N PRO A 86 -22.77 0.17 -30.56
CA PRO A 86 -21.31 0.15 -30.48
C PRO A 86 -20.74 1.48 -30.99
N LYS A 87 -20.23 2.32 -30.08
CA LYS A 87 -19.59 3.62 -30.39
C LYS A 87 -18.11 3.45 -30.81
N ILE A 88 -17.82 2.58 -31.78
CA ILE A 88 -16.43 2.36 -32.24
C ILE A 88 -15.90 3.59 -33.00
N LYS A 89 -16.76 4.32 -33.74
CA LYS A 89 -16.34 5.48 -34.55
C LYS A 89 -16.34 6.82 -33.79
N ALA A 90 -17.22 7.02 -32.81
CA ALA A 90 -17.34 8.30 -32.10
C ALA A 90 -16.26 8.49 -31.02
N ALA A 91 -15.80 7.42 -30.38
CA ALA A 91 -14.79 7.48 -29.34
C ALA A 91 -13.38 7.83 -29.87
N LEU A 92 -13.04 7.37 -31.09
CA LEU A 92 -11.73 7.64 -31.72
C LEU A 92 -11.58 9.13 -32.14
N ALA A 93 -12.69 9.79 -32.47
CA ALA A 93 -12.72 11.21 -32.85
C ALA A 93 -12.55 12.16 -31.65
N GLU A 94 -13.07 11.78 -30.47
CA GLU A 94 -12.92 12.55 -29.22
C GLU A 94 -11.48 12.49 -28.67
N THR A 95 -10.81 11.35 -28.81
CA THR A 95 -9.39 11.19 -28.47
C THR A 95 -8.44 11.95 -29.41
N ALA A 96 -8.88 12.28 -30.62
CA ALA A 96 -8.10 13.08 -31.57
C ALA A 96 -8.19 14.58 -31.28
N LYS A 97 -9.33 15.08 -30.80
CA LYS A 97 -9.55 16.50 -30.45
C LYS A 97 -8.85 16.92 -29.14
N THR A 98 -8.62 16.00 -28.22
CA THR A 98 -7.93 16.28 -26.95
C THR A 98 -6.41 16.38 -27.09
N LYS A 99 -5.82 15.93 -28.21
CA LYS A 99 -4.39 16.13 -28.51
C LYS A 99 -4.07 17.50 -29.13
N THR A 100 -5.05 18.20 -29.69
CA THR A 100 -4.89 19.55 -30.28
C THR A 100 -5.17 20.70 -29.31
N ALA A 101 -5.53 20.43 -28.06
CA ALA A 101 -5.78 21.44 -27.02
C ALA A 101 -4.53 21.76 -26.16
N PHE A 102 -3.32 21.63 -26.73
CA PHE A 102 -2.05 21.98 -26.08
C PHE A 102 -1.36 23.13 -26.84
N THR A 103 -2.11 24.18 -27.19
CA THR A 103 -1.57 25.48 -27.64
C THR A 103 -2.59 26.59 -27.40
N SER A 104 -2.53 27.23 -26.23
CA SER A 104 -2.84 28.65 -26.04
C SER A 104 -2.47 29.03 -24.60
N GLU A 105 -1.19 29.34 -24.43
CA GLU A 105 -0.68 30.10 -23.29
C GLU A 105 -1.24 31.55 -23.39
N GLY A 106 -1.77 32.06 -22.28
CA GLY A 106 -2.15 33.46 -22.09
C GLY A 106 -2.09 33.80 -20.59
N PRO A 107 -1.44 34.91 -20.18
CA PRO A 107 -0.76 35.01 -18.89
C PRO A 107 -1.70 35.50 -17.78
N SER A 108 -1.85 34.72 -16.71
CA SER A 108 -2.32 35.24 -15.44
C SER A 108 -1.10 35.62 -14.58
N THR A 109 -0.95 36.92 -14.36
CA THR A 109 0.00 37.51 -13.43
C THR A 109 -0.24 36.93 -12.03
N GLY A 110 0.63 36.01 -11.65
CA GLY A 110 0.73 35.47 -10.31
C GLY A 110 2.00 34.64 -10.29
N ALA A 111 3.06 35.18 -9.68
CA ALA A 111 4.30 34.45 -9.48
C ALA A 111 3.97 33.03 -8.96
N PRO A 112 4.50 31.95 -9.57
CA PRO A 112 4.22 30.61 -9.11
C PRO A 112 4.65 30.50 -7.66
N ASN A 113 3.67 30.35 -6.76
CA ASN A 113 3.93 30.17 -5.34
C ASN A 113 4.85 28.94 -5.21
N PRO A 114 6.08 29.07 -4.66
CA PRO A 114 7.02 27.94 -4.56
C PRO A 114 6.45 26.75 -3.76
N ASN A 115 5.34 26.97 -3.03
CA ASN A 115 4.58 25.96 -2.31
C ASN A 115 3.59 25.14 -3.16
N ALA A 116 3.37 25.47 -4.45
CA ALA A 116 2.48 24.69 -5.32
C ALA A 116 3.14 23.39 -5.80
N SER A 117 4.45 23.42 -6.08
CA SER A 117 5.23 22.26 -6.54
C SER A 117 5.40 21.20 -5.45
N THR A 118 5.56 21.62 -4.19
CA THR A 118 5.60 20.71 -3.04
C THR A 118 4.24 20.05 -2.81
N ASN A 119 3.15 20.80 -2.95
CA ASN A 119 1.79 20.29 -2.82
C ASN A 119 1.41 19.27 -3.91
N ALA A 120 1.88 19.44 -5.14
CA ALA A 120 1.63 18.50 -6.24
C ALA A 120 2.30 17.13 -6.00
N LEU A 121 3.56 17.11 -5.56
CA LEU A 121 4.27 15.87 -5.19
C LEU A 121 3.64 15.20 -3.95
N VAL A 122 3.25 15.98 -2.93
CA VAL A 122 2.53 15.47 -1.77
C VAL A 122 1.16 14.88 -2.17
N LYS A 123 0.47 15.48 -3.14
CA LYS A 123 -0.80 14.97 -3.69
C LYS A 123 -0.63 13.62 -4.39
N LEU A 124 0.44 13.44 -5.17
CA LEU A 124 0.76 12.18 -5.84
C LEU A 124 1.20 11.09 -4.86
N LEU A 125 1.95 11.45 -3.80
CA LEU A 125 2.31 10.52 -2.73
C LEU A 125 1.09 10.08 -1.89
N LYS A 126 0.09 10.96 -1.73
CA LYS A 126 -1.20 10.63 -1.11
C LYS A 126 -2.17 9.90 -2.05
N ALA A 127 -2.00 10.01 -3.36
CA ALA A 127 -2.93 9.43 -4.33
C ALA A 127 -2.94 7.90 -4.31
N ASP A 128 -1.80 7.26 -3.97
CA ASP A 128 -1.69 5.81 -3.89
C ASP A 128 -1.34 5.34 -2.47
N PRO A 129 -2.31 4.79 -1.70
CA PRO A 129 -2.09 4.34 -0.33
C PRO A 129 -1.14 3.15 -0.21
N LEU A 130 -0.74 2.53 -1.34
CA LEU A 130 0.15 1.37 -1.35
C LEU A 130 1.63 1.73 -1.56
N ARG A 131 1.96 2.97 -1.95
CA ARG A 131 3.33 3.33 -2.37
C ARG A 131 4.34 3.36 -1.22
N GLY A 132 3.89 3.69 0.00
CA GLY A 132 4.74 3.80 1.19
C GLY A 132 4.71 2.58 2.11
N ILE A 133 4.23 1.42 1.65
CA ILE A 133 4.16 0.24 2.50
C ILE A 133 5.57 -0.30 2.79
N LYS A 134 5.80 -0.69 4.04
CA LYS A 134 7.01 -1.40 4.47
C LYS A 134 6.60 -2.82 4.83
N VAL A 135 7.35 -3.79 4.32
CA VAL A 135 6.99 -5.21 4.41
C VAL A 135 8.18 -6.00 4.93
N GLU A 136 7.90 -7.09 5.64
CA GLU A 136 8.88 -8.06 6.13
C GLU A 136 10.12 -7.47 6.80
N SER A 137 11.29 -7.65 6.18
CA SER A 137 12.59 -7.34 6.75
C SER A 137 12.74 -5.85 7.05
N GLU A 138 12.24 -4.98 6.19
CA GLU A 138 12.34 -3.53 6.37
C GLU A 138 11.50 -3.07 7.57
N LEU A 139 10.25 -3.54 7.67
CA LEU A 139 9.37 -3.18 8.77
C LEU A 139 9.90 -3.73 10.11
N ARG A 140 10.38 -4.98 10.13
CA ARG A 140 11.01 -5.58 11.32
C ARG A 140 12.27 -4.80 11.74
N ARG A 141 13.13 -4.44 10.79
CA ARG A 141 14.34 -3.64 11.05
C ARG A 141 13.99 -2.29 11.65
N GLN A 142 12.99 -1.60 11.09
CA GLN A 142 12.55 -0.30 11.61
C GLN A 142 12.02 -0.42 13.05
N VAL A 143 11.17 -1.41 13.34
CA VAL A 143 10.66 -1.65 14.70
C VAL A 143 11.80 -1.94 15.68
N ARG A 144 12.75 -2.80 15.30
CA ARG A 144 13.93 -3.12 16.14
C ARG A 144 14.79 -1.89 16.39
N ALA A 145 15.05 -1.09 15.35
CA ALA A 145 15.82 0.15 15.47
C ALA A 145 15.14 1.15 16.41
N ASN A 146 13.82 1.33 16.29
CA ASN A 146 13.06 2.21 17.17
C ASN A 146 13.11 1.75 18.64
N ILE A 147 12.98 0.45 18.90
CA ILE A 147 13.07 -0.12 20.26
C ILE A 147 14.49 0.03 20.80
N ALA A 148 15.51 -0.27 20.00
CA ALA A 148 16.91 -0.13 20.38
C ALA A 148 17.23 1.33 20.75
N HIS A 149 16.79 2.28 19.93
CA HIS A 149 16.93 3.70 20.18
C HIS A 149 16.30 4.13 21.52
N GLN A 150 15.06 3.70 21.80
CA GLN A 150 14.40 3.99 23.08
C GLN A 150 15.14 3.38 24.29
N ARG A 151 15.77 2.22 24.12
CA ARG A 151 16.61 1.59 25.15
C ARG A 151 17.91 2.37 25.37
N MET A 152 18.58 2.78 24.30
CA MET A 152 19.82 3.56 24.37
C MET A 152 19.62 4.91 25.06
N ILE A 153 18.52 5.60 24.77
CA ILE A 153 18.17 6.87 25.44
C ILE A 153 17.91 6.69 26.94
N GLY A 154 17.50 5.49 27.38
CA GLY A 154 17.13 5.24 28.78
C GLY A 154 15.73 5.74 29.15
N SER A 155 14.87 6.03 28.17
CA SER A 155 13.46 6.41 28.36
C SER A 155 12.69 5.35 29.16
N TYR A 156 11.62 5.76 29.86
CA TYR A 156 10.69 4.84 30.52
C TYR A 156 10.22 3.73 29.58
N VAL A 157 9.88 4.07 28.33
CA VAL A 157 9.46 3.14 27.29
C VAL A 157 10.56 2.10 27.01
N GLY A 158 11.81 2.55 26.88
CA GLY A 158 12.98 1.69 26.68
C GLY A 158 13.18 0.71 27.84
N LYS A 159 13.08 1.19 29.09
CA LYS A 159 13.18 0.35 30.29
C LYS A 159 12.09 -0.73 30.31
N ARG A 160 10.83 -0.37 29.97
CA ARG A 160 9.71 -1.33 29.91
C ARG A 160 9.91 -2.38 28.81
N HIS A 161 10.37 -1.96 27.63
CA HIS A 161 10.73 -2.90 26.55
C HIS A 161 11.88 -3.83 26.95
N ALA A 162 12.90 -3.32 27.67
CA ALA A 162 14.01 -4.14 28.17
C ALA A 162 13.54 -5.21 29.17
N MET A 163 12.55 -4.87 30.01
CA MET A 163 11.97 -5.78 31.00
C MET A 163 10.88 -6.69 30.42
N GLY A 164 10.51 -6.56 29.14
CA GLY A 164 9.41 -7.31 28.52
C GLY A 164 8.01 -6.97 29.07
N LEU A 165 7.85 -5.78 29.66
CA LEU A 165 6.61 -5.34 30.28
C LEU A 165 5.78 -4.44 29.34
N PRO A 166 4.45 -4.35 29.52
CA PRO A 166 3.61 -3.44 28.76
C PRO A 166 4.03 -1.98 28.99
N VAL A 167 3.99 -1.19 27.93
CA VAL A 167 4.48 0.21 27.92
C VAL A 167 3.36 1.22 28.24
N ARG A 168 2.13 0.96 27.80
CA ARG A 168 1.01 1.92 27.84
C ARG A 168 0.24 1.92 29.17
N GLY A 169 0.94 1.82 30.31
CA GLY A 169 0.32 1.93 31.64
C GLY A 169 -0.59 0.76 32.05
N GLN A 170 -0.49 -0.40 31.38
CA GLN A 170 -1.27 -1.58 31.76
C GLN A 170 -0.79 -2.15 33.09
N ASN A 171 -1.71 -2.67 33.91
CA ASN A 171 -1.42 -3.25 35.22
C ASN A 171 -0.51 -4.49 35.10
N THR A 172 0.60 -4.49 35.84
CA THR A 172 1.59 -5.59 35.83
C THR A 172 1.67 -6.39 37.13
N GLN A 173 0.83 -6.08 38.13
CA GLN A 173 0.86 -6.79 39.41
C GLN A 173 0.54 -8.29 39.26
N SER A 174 -0.55 -8.63 38.56
CA SER A 174 -0.95 -10.03 38.32
C SER A 174 -0.43 -10.60 36.99
N ASN A 175 -0.32 -9.76 35.95
CA ASN A 175 -0.11 -10.21 34.58
C ASN A 175 1.35 -10.13 34.09
N ALA A 176 2.32 -9.75 34.94
CA ALA A 176 3.71 -9.57 34.53
C ALA A 176 4.35 -10.84 33.94
N ARG A 177 4.05 -12.03 34.49
CA ARG A 177 4.64 -13.29 34.00
C ARG A 177 4.23 -13.60 32.56
N THR A 178 2.94 -13.43 32.25
CA THR A 178 2.40 -13.60 30.90
C THR A 178 2.95 -12.56 29.94
N ALA A 179 3.04 -11.30 30.39
CA ALA A 179 3.61 -10.21 29.61
C ALA A 179 5.07 -10.50 29.19
N ARG A 180 5.94 -10.89 30.13
CA ARG A 180 7.34 -11.23 29.83
C ARG A 180 7.46 -12.40 28.86
N ARG A 181 6.57 -13.40 28.95
CA ARG A 181 6.57 -14.55 28.03
C ARG A 181 6.20 -14.15 26.61
N LEU A 182 5.15 -13.33 26.46
CA LEU A 182 4.51 -13.04 25.17
C LEU A 182 5.03 -11.77 24.47
N ASN A 183 5.53 -10.78 25.21
CA ASN A 183 5.99 -9.50 24.65
C ASN A 183 7.40 -9.63 24.05
N ARG A 184 7.50 -10.38 22.97
CA ARG A 184 8.71 -10.52 22.15
C ARG A 184 8.50 -9.79 20.82
N VAL A 185 9.59 -9.25 20.26
CA VAL A 185 9.52 -8.50 18.99
C VAL A 185 9.00 -9.39 17.85
N ASP A 186 9.41 -10.66 17.82
CA ASP A 186 9.02 -11.63 16.80
C ASP A 186 7.89 -12.57 17.28
N ARG A 187 6.89 -12.04 18.02
CA ARG A 187 5.76 -12.86 18.53
C ARG A 187 4.94 -13.52 17.42
N PHE A 188 4.75 -12.82 16.30
CA PHE A 188 4.03 -13.32 15.13
C PHE A 188 5.04 -13.60 14.02
N GLY A 189 5.27 -14.89 13.78
CA GLY A 189 6.09 -15.44 12.70
C GLY A 189 5.35 -16.61 12.07
#